data_AF-A0A7Z8KLZ7-F1
#
_entry.id   AF-A0A7Z8KLZ7-F1
#
_cell.length_a   1.000
_cell.length_b   1.000
_cell.length_c   1.000
_cell.angle_alpha   90.00
_cell.angle_beta   90.00
_cell.angle_gamma   90.00
#
_symmetry.space_group_name_H-M   'P 1'
#
loop_
_entity.id
_entity.type
_entity.pdbx_description
1 polymer ?
#
loop_
_entity_poly.entity_id
_entity_poly.type
_entity_poly.pdbx_seq_one_letter_code
_entity_poly.pdbx_strand_id
1 'polypeptide(L)'
;MMVIILVILLAGLVMSYFAFKLKKEEYNRTGKYPRGHYMGQGLAIGIAIGIPIALIIHNIFYGYIVGLIIGTFLGSRNEQKHENELRPLTPKERELRKKMVLIFGALCIFGIIMFVAMVRFGF
;
A
#
# COMPACT_ATOMS: atom_id res chain seq x y z
N MET A 1 15.67 -3.02 -18.90
CA MET A 1 15.11 -3.25 -17.54
C MET A 1 14.80 -1.95 -16.81
N MET A 2 15.77 -1.03 -16.62
CA MET A 2 15.53 0.27 -15.93
C MET A 2 14.40 1.12 -16.53
N VAL A 3 14.31 1.24 -17.86
CA VAL A 3 13.25 2.01 -18.52
C VAL A 3 11.86 1.45 -18.23
N ILE A 4 11.70 0.12 -18.22
CA ILE A 4 10.42 -0.54 -17.92
C ILE A 4 10.02 -0.28 -16.47
N ILE A 5 10.96 -0.41 -15.53
CA ILE A 5 10.72 -0.10 -14.10
C ILE A 5 10.30 1.36 -13.94
N LEU A 6 10.99 2.29 -14.61
CA LEU A 6 10.68 3.72 -14.56
C LEU A 6 9.26 4.01 -15.07
N VAL A 7 8.87 3.43 -16.21
CA VAL A 7 7.52 3.59 -16.78
C VAL A 7 6.46 3.07 -15.82
N ILE A 8 6.69 1.94 -15.16
CA ILE A 8 5.74 1.38 -14.18
C ILE A 8 5.64 2.27 -12.94
N LEU A 9 6.76 2.77 -12.43
CA LEU A 9 6.76 3.71 -11.30
C LEU A 9 6.00 5.00 -11.63
N LEU A 10 6.22 5.57 -12.82
CA LEU A 10 5.51 6.76 -13.28
C LEU A 10 4.00 6.48 -13.41
N ALA A 11 3.61 5.35 -14.00
CA ALA A 11 2.20 4.96 -14.10
C ALA A 11 1.56 4.80 -12.71
N GLY A 12 2.29 4.20 -11.75
CA GLY A 12 1.87 4.08 -10.35
C GLY A 12 1.68 5.44 -9.67
N LEU A 13 2.59 6.39 -9.89
CA LEU A 13 2.50 7.75 -9.37
C LEU A 13 1.30 8.51 -9.94
N VAL A 14 1.10 8.45 -11.27
CA VAL A 14 -0.04 9.09 -11.94
C VAL A 14 -1.36 8.52 -11.40
N MET A 15 -1.48 7.19 -11.30
CA MET A 15 -2.65 6.54 -10.73
C MET A 15 -2.89 6.95 -9.27
N SER A 16 -1.83 7.05 -8.48
CA SER A 16 -1.90 7.49 -7.08
C SER A 16 -2.40 8.93 -6.99
N TYR A 17 -1.90 9.83 -7.83
CA TYR A 17 -2.36 11.22 -7.91
C TYR A 17 -3.86 11.30 -8.21
N PHE A 18 -4.36 10.56 -9.21
CA PHE A 18 -5.79 10.50 -9.51
C PHE A 18 -6.60 9.92 -8.34
N ALA A 19 -6.09 8.91 -7.66
CA ALA A 19 -6.73 8.35 -6.46
C ALA A 19 -6.86 9.40 -5.35
N PHE A 20 -5.80 10.17 -5.10
CA PHE A 20 -5.81 11.23 -4.10
C PHE A 20 -6.77 12.35 -4.45
N LYS A 21 -6.77 12.78 -5.71
CA LYS A 21 -7.70 13.80 -6.20
C LYS A 21 -9.15 13.36 -6.01
N LEU A 22 -9.49 12.14 -6.41
CA LEU A 22 -10.83 11.58 -6.27
C LEU A 22 -11.27 11.48 -4.80
N LYS A 23 -10.38 11.01 -3.92
CA LYS A 23 -10.66 10.93 -2.48
C LYS A 23 -10.90 12.31 -1.86
N LYS A 24 -10.14 13.32 -2.28
CA LYS A 24 -10.25 14.69 -1.79
C LYS A 24 -11.56 15.35 -2.23
N GLU A 25 -11.94 15.18 -3.48
CA GLU A 25 -13.23 15.68 -4.00
C GLU A 25 -14.40 15.06 -3.24
N GLU A 26 -14.38 13.75 -3.03
CA GLU A 26 -15.45 13.05 -2.33
C GLU A 26 -15.50 13.42 -0.83
N TYR A 27 -14.33 13.62 -0.19
CA TYR A 27 -14.26 14.11 1.19
C TYR A 27 -14.85 15.52 1.31
N ASN A 28 -14.53 16.44 0.39
CA ASN A 28 -15.12 17.78 0.40
C ASN A 28 -16.64 17.75 0.24
N ARG A 29 -17.19 16.73 -0.43
CA ARG A 29 -18.64 16.57 -0.63
C ARG A 29 -19.35 15.94 0.56
N THR A 30 -18.72 14.97 1.24
CA THR A 30 -19.40 14.19 2.30
C THR A 30 -18.87 14.44 3.71
N GLY A 31 -17.74 15.12 3.85
CA GLY A 31 -17.02 15.29 5.12
C GLY A 31 -16.49 13.97 5.72
N LYS A 32 -16.46 12.89 4.94
CA LYS A 32 -16.18 11.52 5.42
C LYS A 32 -15.05 10.86 4.65
N TYR A 33 -14.24 10.08 5.36
CA TYR A 33 -13.11 9.36 4.80
C TYR A 33 -13.53 8.02 4.19
N PRO A 34 -12.90 7.55 3.10
CA PRO A 34 -13.19 6.23 2.56
C PRO A 34 -12.71 5.12 3.51
N ARG A 35 -13.44 4.00 3.57
CA ARG A 35 -12.98 2.79 4.26
C ARG A 35 -11.57 2.38 3.83
N GLY A 36 -10.75 2.06 4.82
CA GLY A 36 -9.32 1.78 4.73
C GLY A 36 -8.42 3.01 4.90
N HIS A 37 -8.97 4.19 5.19
CA HIS A 37 -8.17 5.39 5.45
C HIS A 37 -7.28 5.23 6.68
N TYR A 38 -7.90 4.87 7.82
CA TYR A 38 -7.20 4.67 9.08
C TYR A 38 -6.34 3.42 9.08
N MET A 39 -6.77 2.35 8.40
CA MET A 39 -5.91 1.19 8.14
C MET A 39 -4.64 1.57 7.37
N GLY A 40 -4.76 2.40 6.33
CA GLY A 40 -3.62 2.87 5.55
C GLY A 40 -2.64 3.71 6.38
N GLN A 41 -3.15 4.60 7.24
CA GLN A 41 -2.33 5.37 8.17
C GLN A 41 -1.62 4.47 9.19
N GLY A 42 -2.34 3.50 9.77
CA GLY A 42 -1.77 2.53 10.70
C GLY A 42 -0.62 1.77 10.07
N LEU A 43 -0.81 1.23 8.86
CA LEU A 43 0.25 0.55 8.11
C LEU A 43 1.47 1.45 7.85
N ALA A 44 1.27 2.71 7.47
CA ALA A 44 2.36 3.65 7.25
C ALA A 44 3.17 3.90 8.54
N ILE A 45 2.50 4.09 9.67
CA ILE A 45 3.14 4.23 10.99
C ILE A 45 3.88 2.94 11.34
N GLY A 46 3.26 1.79 11.13
CA GLY A 46 3.86 0.48 11.39
C GLY A 46 5.14 0.26 10.60
N ILE A 47 5.15 0.54 9.30
CA ILE A 47 6.35 0.44 8.46
C ILE A 47 7.43 1.43 8.95
N ALA A 48 7.05 2.67 9.27
CA ALA A 48 7.99 3.67 9.80
C ALA A 48 8.68 3.21 11.10
N ILE A 49 7.98 2.45 11.95
CA ILE A 49 8.53 1.84 13.18
C ILE A 49 9.34 0.57 12.86
N GLY A 50 8.87 -0.24 11.91
CA GLY A 50 9.49 -1.50 11.53
C GLY A 50 10.89 -1.35 10.94
N ILE A 51 11.17 -0.25 10.24
CA ILE A 51 12.49 0.04 9.66
C ILE A 51 13.58 0.17 10.75
N PRO A 52 13.44 1.03 11.78
CA PRO A 52 14.35 1.06 12.91
C PRO A 52 14.56 -0.31 13.58
N ILE A 53 13.48 -1.08 13.77
CA ILE A 53 13.55 -2.43 14.37
C ILE A 53 14.37 -3.37 13.48
N ALA A 54 14.16 -3.32 12.16
CA ALA A 54 14.94 -4.10 11.20
C ALA A 54 16.44 -3.80 11.30
N LEU A 55 16.81 -2.53 11.48
CA LEU A 55 18.20 -2.12 11.62
C LEU A 55 18.83 -2.65 12.92
N ILE A 56 18.11 -2.60 14.04
CA ILE A 56 18.59 -3.09 15.35
C ILE A 56 18.81 -4.61 15.33
N ILE A 57 17.89 -5.36 14.69
CA ILE A 57 17.93 -6.83 14.66
C ILE A 57 18.80 -7.33 13.49
N HIS A 58 19.33 -6.44 12.66
CA HIS A 58 20.05 -6.77 11.42
C HIS A 58 19.28 -7.72 10.49
N ASN A 59 17.95 -7.66 10.55
CA ASN A 59 17.08 -8.50 9.74
C ASN A 59 15.87 -7.71 9.26
N ILE A 60 15.93 -7.35 7.98
CA ILE A 60 14.91 -6.53 7.32
C ILE A 60 13.55 -7.22 7.28
N PHE A 61 13.51 -8.55 7.16
CA PHE A 61 12.27 -9.32 7.13
C PHE A 61 11.54 -9.25 8.48
N TYR A 62 12.26 -9.48 9.59
CA TYR A 62 11.64 -9.41 10.91
C TYR A 62 11.15 -8.00 11.25
N GLY A 63 11.94 -6.96 10.98
CA GLY A 63 11.50 -5.59 11.24
C GLY A 63 10.28 -5.20 10.40
N TYR A 64 10.21 -5.60 9.13
CA TYR A 64 9.04 -5.35 8.28
C TYR A 64 7.80 -6.09 8.78
N ILE A 65 7.92 -7.37 9.17
CA ILE A 65 6.80 -8.15 9.73
C ILE A 65 6.29 -7.50 11.03
N VAL A 66 7.18 -7.14 11.94
CA VAL A 66 6.82 -6.46 13.19
C VAL A 66 6.11 -5.14 12.90
N GLY A 67 6.65 -4.34 11.98
CA GLY A 67 6.04 -3.10 11.55
C GLY A 67 4.64 -3.29 10.98
N LEU A 68 4.44 -4.30 10.13
CA LEU A 68 3.11 -4.64 9.59
C LEU A 68 2.13 -5.07 10.68
N ILE A 69 2.55 -5.87 11.65
CA ILE A 69 1.68 -6.30 12.76
C ILE A 69 1.24 -5.09 13.58
N ILE A 70 2.19 -4.22 13.96
CA ILE A 70 1.89 -2.99 14.70
C ILE A 70 0.95 -2.09 13.89
N GLY A 71 1.26 -1.91 12.60
CA GLY A 71 0.49 -1.03 11.73
C GLY A 71 -0.93 -1.51 11.46
N THR A 72 -1.12 -2.82 11.24
CA THR A 72 -2.45 -3.41 11.09
C THR A 72 -3.27 -3.31 12.37
N PHE A 73 -2.64 -3.52 13.53
CA PHE A 73 -3.31 -3.39 14.83
C PHE A 73 -3.76 -1.94 15.08
N LEU A 74 -2.86 -0.97 14.93
CA LEU A 74 -3.18 0.45 15.09
C LEU A 74 -4.25 0.90 14.08
N GLY A 75 -4.09 0.49 12.82
CA GLY A 75 -5.00 0.83 11.74
C GLY A 75 -6.41 0.29 11.98
N SER A 76 -6.53 -0.99 12.30
CA SER A 76 -7.82 -1.65 12.59
C SER A 76 -8.51 -1.04 13.80
N ARG A 77 -7.78 -0.80 14.89
CA ARG A 77 -8.34 -0.17 16.09
C ARG A 77 -8.83 1.25 15.81
N ASN A 78 -8.07 2.02 15.03
CA ASN A 78 -8.42 3.40 14.72
C ASN A 78 -9.59 3.48 13.73
N GLU A 79 -9.68 2.54 12.79
CA GLU A 79 -10.80 2.37 11.87
C GLU A 79 -12.11 2.06 12.61
N GLN A 80 -12.07 1.17 13.61
CA GLN A 80 -13.22 0.88 14.47
C GLN A 80 -13.62 2.08 15.33
N LYS A 81 -12.63 2.79 15.89
CA LYS A 81 -12.90 3.97 16.73
C LYS A 81 -13.58 5.11 15.96
N HIS A 82 -13.28 5.25 14.67
CA HIS A 82 -13.78 6.35 13.83
C HIS A 82 -14.80 5.86 12.78
N GLU A 83 -15.54 4.80 13.06
CA GLU A 83 -16.48 4.21 12.09
C GLU A 83 -17.52 5.21 11.57
N ASN A 84 -17.96 6.15 12.41
CA ASN A 84 -18.93 7.19 12.07
C ASN A 84 -18.41 8.19 11.01
N GLU A 85 -17.10 8.37 10.94
CA GLU A 85 -16.40 9.26 10.00
C GLU A 85 -16.11 8.56 8.66
N LEU A 86 -16.37 7.25 8.58
CA LEU A 86 -16.09 6.45 7.40
C LEU A 86 -17.30 6.38 6.46
N ARG A 87 -16.99 6.30 5.17
CA ARG A 87 -17.94 6.01 4.09
C ARG A 87 -17.51 4.77 3.30
N PRO A 88 -18.44 4.03 2.69
CA PRO A 88 -18.08 2.99 1.73
C PRO A 88 -17.31 3.58 0.54
N LEU A 89 -16.52 2.73 -0.12
CA LEU A 89 -15.83 3.09 -1.34
C LEU A 89 -16.82 3.33 -2.47
N THR A 90 -16.61 4.40 -3.25
CA THR A 90 -17.40 4.64 -4.46
C THR A 90 -17.05 3.60 -5.54
N PRO A 91 -17.92 3.37 -6.54
CA PRO A 91 -17.62 2.44 -7.63
C PRO A 91 -16.31 2.76 -8.35
N LYS A 92 -16.02 4.06 -8.57
CA LYS A 92 -14.78 4.54 -9.19
C LYS A 92 -13.55 4.23 -8.34
N GLU A 93 -13.61 4.47 -7.03
CA GLU A 93 -12.51 4.13 -6.12
C GLU A 93 -12.28 2.62 -6.04
N ARG A 94 -13.36 1.83 -6.08
CA ARG A 94 -13.29 0.36 -6.07
C ARG A 94 -12.62 -0.17 -7.33
N GLU A 95 -12.96 0.37 -8.49
CA GLU A 95 -12.34 0.00 -9.76
C GLU A 95 -10.85 0.37 -9.77
N LEU A 96 -10.52 1.58 -9.31
CA LEU A 96 -9.13 2.04 -9.21
C LEU A 96 -8.32 1.15 -8.26
N ARG A 97 -8.89 0.78 -7.10
CA ARG A 97 -8.27 -0.16 -6.16
C ARG A 97 -8.04 -1.54 -6.80
N LYS A 98 -9.02 -2.08 -7.53
CA LYS A 98 -8.87 -3.36 -8.24
C LYS A 98 -7.75 -3.31 -9.27
N LYS A 99 -7.70 -2.24 -10.08
CA LYS A 99 -6.63 -2.02 -11.07
C LYS A 99 -5.26 -1.93 -10.41
N MET A 100 -5.14 -1.20 -9.30
CA MET A 100 -3.89 -1.13 -8.53
C MET A 100 -3.47 -2.50 -8.01
N VAL A 101 -4.37 -3.25 -7.36
CA VAL A 101 -4.08 -4.60 -6.84
C VAL A 101 -3.62 -5.54 -7.96
N LEU A 102 -4.27 -5.47 -9.13
CA LEU A 102 -3.90 -6.29 -10.28
C LEU A 102 -2.50 -5.93 -10.80
N ILE A 103 -2.21 -4.64 -10.98
CA ILE A 103 -0.91 -4.17 -11.47
C ILE A 103 0.22 -4.52 -10.49
N PHE A 104 0.06 -4.18 -9.20
CA PHE A 104 1.07 -4.50 -8.19
C PHE A 104 1.21 -6.01 -7.97
N GLY A 105 0.11 -6.77 -8.02
CA GLY A 105 0.14 -8.23 -7.93
C GLY A 105 0.90 -8.86 -9.10
N ALA A 106 0.63 -8.42 -10.33
CA ALA A 106 1.36 -8.87 -11.51
C ALA A 106 2.85 -8.52 -11.42
N LEU A 107 3.19 -7.33 -10.93
CA LEU A 107 4.57 -6.90 -10.73
C LEU A 107 5.30 -7.73 -9.66
N CYS A 108 4.63 -8.06 -8.56
CA CYS A 108 5.17 -8.97 -7.55
C CYS A 108 5.45 -10.36 -8.13
N ILE A 109 4.49 -10.94 -8.88
CA ILE A 109 4.68 -12.24 -9.53
C ILE A 109 5.85 -12.19 -10.51
N PHE A 110 5.92 -11.15 -11.35
CA PHE A 110 7.03 -10.94 -12.27
C PHE A 110 8.38 -10.84 -11.54
N GLY A 111 8.43 -10.09 -10.43
CA GLY A 111 9.61 -9.99 -9.57
C GLY A 111 10.05 -11.34 -8.99
N ILE A 112 9.10 -12.17 -8.54
CA ILE A 112 9.39 -13.52 -8.04
C ILE A 112 9.93 -14.42 -9.16
N ILE A 113 9.31 -14.40 -10.35
CA ILE A 113 9.77 -15.19 -11.50
C ILE A 113 11.19 -14.79 -11.89
N MET A 114 11.47 -13.48 -11.97
CA MET A 114 12.81 -12.95 -12.26
C MET A 114 13.83 -13.39 -11.19
N PHE A 115 13.46 -13.31 -9.91
CA PHE A 115 14.33 -13.75 -8.82
C PHE A 115 14.65 -15.25 -8.89
N VAL A 116 13.64 -16.09 -9.11
CA VAL A 116 13.82 -17.54 -9.26
C VAL A 116 14.67 -17.87 -10.49
N ALA A 117 14.42 -17.20 -11.62
CA ALA A 117 15.22 -17.38 -12.83
C ALA A 117 16.69 -16.98 -12.60
N MET A 118 16.93 -15.84 -11.94
CA MET A 118 18.28 -15.40 -11.57
C MET A 118 18.99 -16.44 -10.70
N VAL A 119 18.34 -16.94 -9.63
CA VAL A 119 18.92 -17.96 -8.74
C VAL A 119 19.17 -19.28 -9.48
N ARG A 120 18.28 -19.70 -10.38
CA ARG A 120 18.36 -21.00 -11.07
C ARG A 120 19.34 -21.02 -12.24
N PHE A 121 19.49 -19.89 -12.95
CA PHE A 121 20.28 -19.78 -14.18
C PHE A 121 21.55 -18.94 -14.04
N GLY A 122 21.77 -18.28 -12.89
CA GLY A 122 23.07 -17.72 -12.52
C GLY A 122 23.56 -16.59 -13.42
N PHE A 123 22.71 -15.59 -13.71
CA PHE A 123 23.14 -14.29 -14.24
C PHE A 123 23.36 -13.28 -13.12
#